data_AF-A0A453AP00-F1
#
_entry.id   AF-A0A453AP00-F1
#
_cell.length_a   1.000
_cell.length_b   1.000
_cell.length_c   1.000
_cell.angle_alpha   90.00
_cell.angle_beta   90.00
_cell.angle_gamma   90.00
#
_symmetry.space_group_name_H-M   'P 1'
#
loop_
_entity.id
_entity.type
_entity.pdbx_description
1 polymer ?
#
loop_
_entity_poly.entity_id
_entity_poly.type
_entity_poly.pdbx_seq_one_letter_code
_entity_poly.pdbx_strand_id
1 'polypeptide(L)'
;LLSKKYTFPAPQGRRPPPPARSPPRLLPPHAASSGDSMTIACGFSRFLSTTRVHSSTNRVLSLWFASCPCSSASASACASEPPEIAGDPDTVREGRAEIFADKSNSVFFNKAQVNNRDLSIAVLRWFVLKRQEEHDAQLKGRRADIPPEQHADGLDPATTGSEDTALRKESSLKAPKVLEALAASGLRAIRYALEVDGIGEVIALDNNEVAIESCKRNIYHNGILASSKVVPHLADARIYMLTHPKEFDVVDLDPYGSPAAFLDSAVQCVADGGILMCSATDMAVLAGGNAEVCFSKYGSYPVRGKYRHEMALRILLACMEVRPESLFYSHNHYDDPSIHFPCFPCSHMRSATSAI
;
A
#
# COMPACT_ATOMS: atom_id res chain seq x y z
N LEU A 1 -51.82 50.07 -22.34
CA LEU A 1 -52.36 49.34 -23.51
C LEU A 1 -51.80 47.93 -23.51
N LEU A 2 -52.70 46.97 -23.26
CA LEU A 2 -52.64 45.53 -23.59
C LEU A 2 -51.57 44.63 -22.94
N SER A 3 -51.98 44.12 -21.78
CA SER A 3 -51.86 42.73 -21.35
C SER A 3 -51.90 41.73 -22.52
N LYS A 4 -50.81 40.95 -22.70
CA LYS A 4 -50.82 39.72 -23.51
C LYS A 4 -51.02 38.53 -22.56
N LYS A 5 -52.22 37.96 -22.66
CA LYS A 5 -52.62 36.69 -22.06
C LYS A 5 -51.76 35.56 -22.63
N TYR A 6 -51.08 34.83 -21.75
CA TYR A 6 -50.55 33.49 -22.05
C TYR A 6 -51.64 32.46 -21.74
N THR A 7 -52.08 31.75 -22.78
CA THR A 7 -53.00 30.62 -22.70
C THR A 7 -52.20 29.33 -22.53
N PHE A 8 -52.42 28.61 -21.44
CA PHE A 8 -51.91 27.25 -21.23
C PHE A 8 -52.71 26.24 -22.06
N PRO A 9 -52.07 25.27 -22.76
CA PRO A 9 -52.76 24.14 -23.34
C PRO A 9 -53.09 23.09 -22.25
N ALA A 10 -54.30 22.52 -22.34
CA ALA A 10 -54.86 21.51 -21.45
C ALA A 10 -54.06 20.18 -21.46
N PRO A 11 -54.10 19.39 -20.37
CA PRO A 11 -53.32 18.18 -20.24
C PRO A 11 -53.88 17.06 -21.11
N GLN A 12 -53.06 16.52 -22.01
CA GLN A 12 -53.40 15.31 -22.77
C GLN A 12 -53.39 14.09 -21.84
N GLY A 13 -54.45 13.29 -21.98
CA GLY A 13 -54.78 12.16 -21.12
C GLY A 13 -53.70 11.07 -21.04
N ARG A 14 -53.66 10.42 -19.88
CA ARG A 14 -52.79 9.29 -19.54
C ARG A 14 -53.04 8.13 -20.50
N ARG A 15 -51.98 7.61 -21.13
CA ARG A 15 -52.00 6.31 -21.82
C ARG A 15 -52.12 5.18 -20.79
N PRO A 16 -52.93 4.14 -21.04
CA PRO A 16 -53.02 2.98 -20.16
C PRO A 16 -51.72 2.15 -20.20
N PRO A 17 -51.35 1.47 -19.10
CA PRO A 17 -50.14 0.65 -19.04
C PRO A 17 -50.28 -0.64 -19.88
N PRO A 18 -49.17 -1.19 -20.39
CA PRO A 18 -49.18 -2.45 -21.13
C PRO A 18 -49.55 -3.65 -20.24
N PRO A 19 -50.15 -4.72 -20.79
CA PRO A 19 -50.58 -5.88 -20.03
C PRO A 19 -49.40 -6.64 -19.40
N ALA A 20 -49.63 -7.14 -18.18
CA ALA A 20 -48.67 -7.88 -17.37
C ALA A 20 -48.18 -9.16 -18.08
N ARG A 21 -46.86 -9.36 -18.10
CA ARG A 21 -46.23 -10.61 -18.54
C ARG A 21 -46.48 -11.71 -17.50
N SER A 22 -46.95 -12.86 -17.99
CA SER A 22 -47.12 -14.10 -17.24
C SER A 22 -45.82 -14.60 -16.60
N PRO A 23 -45.87 -15.22 -15.41
CA PRO A 23 -44.69 -15.74 -14.72
C PRO A 23 -44.09 -16.96 -15.45
N PRO A 24 -42.76 -17.18 -15.38
CA PRO A 24 -42.15 -18.34 -16.00
C PRO A 24 -42.51 -19.64 -15.27
N ARG A 25 -42.79 -20.68 -16.06
CA ARG A 25 -43.03 -22.06 -15.64
C ARG A 25 -41.86 -22.60 -14.81
N LEU A 26 -42.20 -23.18 -13.65
CA LEU A 26 -41.38 -24.14 -12.91
C LEU A 26 -41.17 -25.39 -13.77
N LEU A 27 -39.92 -25.83 -13.91
CA LEU A 27 -39.57 -27.17 -14.41
C LEU A 27 -39.17 -28.06 -13.22
N PRO A 28 -39.69 -29.30 -13.11
CA PRO A 28 -39.22 -30.28 -12.13
C PRO A 28 -38.03 -31.10 -12.67
N PRO A 29 -37.36 -31.89 -11.80
CA PRO A 29 -36.00 -32.35 -12.00
C PRO A 29 -35.93 -33.66 -12.78
N HIS A 30 -34.87 -33.86 -13.57
CA HIS A 30 -34.48 -35.19 -14.04
C HIS A 30 -33.06 -35.52 -13.55
N ALA A 31 -33.02 -36.59 -12.76
CA ALA A 31 -31.86 -37.38 -12.41
C ALA A 31 -31.53 -38.39 -13.51
N ALA A 32 -30.38 -39.06 -13.29
CA ALA A 32 -29.74 -40.14 -14.04
C ALA A 32 -28.82 -39.69 -15.18
N SER A 33 -27.64 -40.26 -15.42
CA SER A 33 -26.78 -41.20 -14.68
C SER A 33 -25.52 -41.38 -15.55
N SER A 34 -24.41 -41.78 -14.91
CA SER A 34 -23.35 -42.67 -15.44
C SER A 34 -22.56 -42.31 -16.71
N GLY A 35 -21.23 -42.31 -16.57
CA GLY A 35 -20.35 -42.85 -17.61
C GLY A 35 -19.12 -42.02 -17.95
N ASP A 36 -17.95 -42.59 -17.66
CA ASP A 36 -16.68 -42.47 -18.39
C ASP A 36 -15.78 -41.25 -18.18
N SER A 37 -14.92 -41.41 -17.17
CA SER A 37 -13.45 -41.40 -17.27
C SER A 37 -12.83 -40.79 -18.52
N MET A 38 -12.09 -39.69 -18.35
CA MET A 38 -10.78 -39.55 -19.00
C MET A 38 -9.85 -38.67 -18.16
N THR A 39 -8.98 -39.35 -17.42
CA THR A 39 -7.73 -38.83 -16.89
C THR A 39 -6.77 -38.61 -18.07
N ILE A 40 -6.27 -37.39 -18.25
CA ILE A 40 -5.02 -37.14 -18.99
C ILE A 40 -4.08 -36.39 -18.06
N ALA A 41 -3.19 -37.18 -17.45
CA ALA A 41 -1.90 -36.72 -16.98
C ALA A 41 -0.95 -36.68 -18.19
N CYS A 42 -0.21 -35.60 -18.36
CA CYS A 42 1.05 -35.62 -19.09
C CYS A 42 2.11 -35.02 -18.17
N GLY A 43 2.97 -35.88 -17.66
CA GLY A 43 4.18 -35.49 -16.96
C GLY A 43 5.33 -35.32 -17.95
N PHE A 44 6.29 -34.47 -17.58
CA PHE A 44 7.70 -34.69 -17.89
C PHE A 44 8.52 -34.37 -16.64
N SER A 45 8.98 -35.45 -15.98
CA SER A 45 10.21 -35.53 -15.17
C SER A 45 11.39 -35.32 -16.15
N ARG A 46 12.60 -34.86 -15.84
CA ARG A 46 13.55 -35.02 -14.71
C ARG A 46 14.78 -34.18 -15.12
N PHE A 47 15.49 -33.50 -14.22
CA PHE A 47 16.83 -33.91 -13.75
C PHE A 47 17.23 -32.89 -12.67
N LEU A 48 17.24 -33.23 -11.37
CA LEU A 48 18.39 -33.75 -10.62
C LEU A 48 19.72 -33.03 -10.91
N SER A 49 20.13 -32.16 -9.98
CA SER A 49 21.52 -32.13 -9.54
C SER A 49 21.60 -31.74 -8.08
N THR A 50 21.84 -32.77 -7.27
CA THR A 50 22.32 -32.70 -5.89
C THR A 50 23.77 -32.26 -5.87
N THR A 51 24.11 -31.24 -5.09
CA THR A 51 25.46 -31.12 -4.50
C THR A 51 25.34 -30.88 -3.00
N ARG A 52 26.15 -31.65 -2.30
CA ARG A 52 26.19 -31.89 -0.86
C ARG A 52 27.36 -31.09 -0.28
N VAL A 53 27.09 -30.41 0.83
CA VAL A 53 27.97 -30.10 1.97
C VAL A 53 29.31 -29.40 1.70
N HIS A 54 29.48 -28.22 2.32
CA HIS A 54 30.69 -27.97 3.10
C HIS A 54 30.33 -27.11 4.33
N SER A 55 30.52 -27.69 5.51
CA SER A 55 30.51 -26.98 6.78
C SER A 55 31.84 -26.25 6.95
N SER A 56 31.82 -24.95 7.23
CA SER A 56 32.97 -24.26 7.81
C SER A 56 32.55 -23.65 9.15
N THR A 57 32.91 -24.38 10.19
CA THR A 57 33.19 -23.89 11.54
C THR A 57 33.91 -22.55 11.52
N ASN A 58 33.38 -21.57 12.25
CA ASN A 58 34.23 -20.65 13.00
C ASN A 58 33.61 -20.35 14.37
N ARG A 59 34.33 -20.82 15.38
CA ARG A 59 34.12 -20.62 16.80
C ARG A 59 34.72 -19.27 17.18
N VAL A 60 33.95 -18.34 17.73
CA VAL A 60 34.40 -17.49 18.84
C VAL A 60 33.15 -17.02 19.60
N LEU A 61 32.90 -17.59 20.78
CA LEU A 61 32.46 -16.85 21.97
C LEU A 61 32.44 -17.81 23.15
N SER A 62 33.46 -17.64 23.98
CA SER A 62 33.69 -18.27 25.25
C SER A 62 32.80 -17.69 26.35
N LEU A 63 32.13 -18.59 27.06
CA LEU A 63 32.09 -18.72 28.53
C LEU A 63 31.74 -17.46 29.36
N TRP A 64 30.60 -17.52 30.04
CA TRP A 64 30.54 -17.29 31.49
C TRP A 64 29.70 -18.39 32.17
N PHE A 65 30.33 -19.04 33.16
CA PHE A 65 29.82 -19.95 34.21
C PHE A 65 28.73 -19.26 35.06
N ALA A 66 27.87 -19.86 35.89
CA ALA A 66 27.46 -21.19 36.39
C ALA A 66 26.14 -20.90 37.17
N SER A 67 25.16 -21.78 37.39
CA SER A 67 25.18 -22.93 38.29
C SER A 67 23.78 -23.58 38.28
N CYS A 68 23.71 -24.91 38.33
CA CYS A 68 22.51 -25.69 38.65
C CYS A 68 22.23 -25.69 40.18
N PRO A 69 21.08 -26.20 40.69
CA PRO A 69 20.87 -27.65 40.74
C PRO A 69 19.50 -28.15 40.26
N CYS A 70 19.55 -29.40 39.79
CA CYS A 70 18.48 -30.27 39.32
C CYS A 70 17.45 -30.63 40.40
N SER A 71 16.19 -30.79 40.01
CA SER A 71 15.30 -31.82 40.56
C SER A 71 14.34 -32.29 39.46
N SER A 72 14.36 -33.61 39.26
CA SER A 72 13.72 -34.37 38.19
C SER A 72 12.25 -34.69 38.46
N ALA A 73 11.39 -34.56 37.44
CA ALA A 73 10.25 -35.45 37.22
C ALA A 73 9.76 -35.35 35.75
N SER A 74 9.22 -36.45 35.27
CA SER A 74 9.14 -36.92 33.88
C SER A 74 7.94 -36.46 33.04
N ALA A 75 8.18 -36.38 31.72
CA ALA A 75 7.33 -36.76 30.59
C ALA A 75 5.94 -36.11 30.39
N SER A 76 5.82 -35.30 29.33
CA SER A 76 5.01 -35.60 28.13
C SER A 76 5.09 -34.43 27.16
N ALA A 77 5.57 -34.69 25.94
CA ALA A 77 5.61 -33.72 24.86
C ALA A 77 4.24 -33.67 24.17
N CYS A 78 3.45 -32.63 24.46
CA CYS A 78 2.42 -32.14 23.56
C CYS A 78 2.81 -30.71 23.20
N ALA A 79 3.21 -30.49 21.95
CA ALA A 79 3.39 -29.15 21.41
C ALA A 79 2.00 -28.50 21.29
N SER A 80 1.58 -27.79 22.34
CA SER A 80 0.44 -26.89 22.29
C SER A 80 0.88 -25.57 21.68
N GLU A 81 0.08 -25.06 20.73
CA GLU A 81 0.19 -23.72 20.18
C GLU A 81 0.37 -22.67 21.29
N PRO A 82 1.15 -21.59 21.04
CA PRO A 82 1.33 -20.55 22.06
C PRO A 82 -0.04 -19.97 22.43
N PRO A 83 -0.32 -19.76 23.72
CA PRO A 83 -1.62 -19.29 24.16
C PRO A 83 -1.90 -17.93 23.53
N GLU A 84 -3.07 -17.79 22.89
CA GLU A 84 -3.66 -16.49 22.61
C GLU A 84 -3.80 -15.77 23.95
N ILE A 85 -2.91 -14.80 24.21
CA ILE A 85 -3.08 -13.85 25.30
C ILE A 85 -4.36 -13.10 24.96
N ALA A 86 -5.44 -13.43 25.67
CA ALA A 86 -6.68 -12.69 25.61
C ALA A 86 -6.35 -11.23 25.94
N GLY A 87 -6.48 -10.36 24.93
CA GLY A 87 -6.31 -8.93 25.10
C GLY A 87 -7.24 -8.43 26.21
N ASP A 88 -6.80 -7.41 26.93
CA ASP A 88 -7.63 -6.68 27.87
C ASP A 88 -8.92 -6.27 27.13
N PRO A 89 -10.15 -6.40 27.68
CA PRO A 89 -11.40 -6.06 26.99
C PRO A 89 -11.49 -4.63 26.40
N ASP A 90 -10.51 -3.79 26.69
CA ASP A 90 -10.37 -2.42 26.22
C ASP A 90 -9.36 -2.25 25.07
N THR A 91 -8.79 -3.33 24.52
CA THR A 91 -7.87 -3.28 23.37
C THR A 91 -8.35 -4.12 22.18
N VAL A 92 -7.94 -3.70 20.99
CA VAL A 92 -8.13 -4.42 19.73
C VAL A 92 -6.76 -4.75 19.17
N ARG A 93 -6.50 -6.04 19.00
CA ARG A 93 -5.27 -6.54 18.40
C ARG A 93 -5.48 -6.90 16.93
N GLU A 94 -4.58 -6.43 16.07
CA GLU A 94 -4.53 -6.80 14.66
C GLU A 94 -3.07 -7.04 14.23
N GLY A 95 -2.78 -8.27 13.80
CA GLY A 95 -1.41 -8.68 13.49
C GLY A 95 -0.51 -8.55 14.72
N ARG A 96 0.59 -7.79 14.58
CA ARG A 96 1.50 -7.50 15.70
C ARG A 96 1.14 -6.23 16.46
N ALA A 97 0.19 -5.44 15.98
CA ALA A 97 -0.21 -4.19 16.61
C ALA A 97 -1.40 -4.39 17.55
N GLU A 98 -1.42 -3.61 18.62
CA GLU A 98 -2.52 -3.54 19.57
C GLU A 98 -2.91 -2.08 19.82
N ILE A 99 -4.19 -1.75 19.72
CA ILE A 99 -4.70 -0.38 19.91
C ILE A 99 -5.80 -0.36 20.95
N PHE A 100 -6.00 0.78 21.61
CA PHE A 100 -7.13 0.93 22.52
C PHE A 100 -8.46 0.98 21.77
N ALA A 101 -9.44 0.22 22.23
CA ALA A 101 -10.80 0.22 21.72
C ALA A 101 -11.50 1.52 22.12
N ASP A 102 -11.98 2.28 21.14
CA ASP A 102 -12.75 3.48 21.41
C ASP A 102 -14.25 3.18 21.49
N LYS A 103 -14.75 3.02 22.72
CA LYS A 103 -16.18 2.77 22.98
C LYS A 103 -17.08 3.92 22.52
N SER A 104 -16.53 5.12 22.33
CA SER A 104 -17.27 6.30 21.88
C SER A 104 -17.31 6.45 20.36
N ASN A 105 -16.59 5.61 19.61
CA ASN A 105 -16.40 5.72 18.15
C ASN A 105 -15.95 7.12 17.69
N SER A 106 -15.22 7.85 18.53
CA SER A 106 -14.61 9.14 18.21
C SER A 106 -13.44 9.01 17.24
N VAL A 107 -12.76 7.86 17.25
CA VAL A 107 -11.68 7.50 16.33
C VAL A 107 -12.08 6.27 15.52
N PHE A 108 -11.87 6.34 14.22
CA PHE A 108 -12.29 5.27 13.33
C PHE A 108 -11.48 3.99 13.48
N PHE A 109 -12.19 2.88 13.47
CA PHE A 109 -11.65 1.55 13.26
C PHE A 109 -12.67 0.68 12.53
N ASN A 110 -12.22 -0.06 11.51
CA ASN A 110 -13.06 -1.02 10.79
C ASN A 110 -12.37 -2.39 10.68
N LYS A 111 -13.03 -3.41 11.25
CA LYS A 111 -12.58 -4.81 11.21
C LYS A 111 -12.64 -5.42 9.80
N ALA A 112 -13.46 -4.89 8.90
CA ALA A 112 -13.51 -5.38 7.52
C ALA A 112 -12.25 -5.02 6.71
N GLN A 113 -11.45 -4.05 7.16
CA GLN A 113 -10.25 -3.59 6.45
C GLN A 113 -8.95 -4.32 6.85
N VAL A 114 -9.03 -5.38 7.67
CA VAL A 114 -7.86 -6.20 8.04
C VAL A 114 -7.12 -6.71 6.80
N ASN A 115 -7.87 -7.27 5.84
CA ASN A 115 -7.29 -7.80 4.60
C ASN A 115 -6.62 -6.73 3.74
N ASN A 116 -7.13 -5.48 3.75
CA ASN A 116 -6.50 -4.38 3.02
C ASN A 116 -5.17 -3.97 3.67
N ARG A 117 -5.13 -3.89 5.00
CA ARG A 117 -3.89 -3.61 5.74
C ARG A 117 -2.86 -4.72 5.57
N ASP A 118 -3.28 -5.98 5.58
CA ASP A 118 -2.41 -7.13 5.29
C ASP A 118 -1.84 -7.06 3.88
N LEU A 119 -2.67 -6.69 2.89
CA LEU A 119 -2.23 -6.52 1.51
C LEU A 119 -1.20 -5.39 1.40
N SER A 120 -1.43 -4.24 2.04
CA SER A 120 -0.44 -3.15 2.05
C SER A 120 0.89 -3.58 2.66
N ILE A 121 0.88 -4.33 3.76
CA ILE A 121 2.10 -4.89 4.38
C ILE A 121 2.84 -5.81 3.41
N ALA A 122 2.12 -6.68 2.69
CA ALA A 122 2.72 -7.55 1.70
C ALA A 122 3.39 -6.76 0.56
N VAL A 123 2.72 -5.71 0.07
CA VAL A 123 3.27 -4.80 -0.97
C VAL A 123 4.50 -4.06 -0.46
N LEU A 124 4.46 -3.53 0.77
CA LEU A 124 5.60 -2.85 1.40
C LEU A 124 6.81 -3.78 1.55
N ARG A 125 6.61 -5.01 2.04
CA ARG A 125 7.68 -6.02 2.12
C ARG A 125 8.31 -6.29 0.76
N TRP A 126 7.47 -6.49 -0.26
CA TRP A 126 7.96 -6.68 -1.62
C TRP A 126 8.73 -5.46 -2.15
N PHE A 127 8.24 -4.26 -1.88
CA PHE A 127 8.89 -3.02 -2.28
C PHE A 127 10.27 -2.84 -1.65
N VAL A 128 10.41 -3.09 -0.34
CA VAL A 128 11.71 -3.06 0.35
C VAL A 128 12.69 -4.06 -0.26
N LEU A 129 12.24 -5.30 -0.48
CA LEU A 129 13.06 -6.33 -1.13
C LEU A 129 13.49 -5.90 -2.54
N LYS A 130 12.57 -5.34 -3.33
CA LYS A 130 12.84 -4.89 -4.69
C LYS A 130 13.85 -3.74 -4.73
N ARG A 131 13.73 -2.76 -3.82
CA ARG A 131 14.68 -1.66 -3.69
C ARG A 131 16.08 -2.16 -3.33
N GLN A 132 16.18 -3.17 -2.46
CA GLN A 132 17.47 -3.79 -2.15
C GLN A 132 18.08 -4.49 -3.36
N GLU A 133 17.30 -5.25 -4.13
CA GLU A 133 17.77 -5.90 -5.36
C GLU A 133 18.27 -4.89 -6.40
N GLU A 134 17.53 -3.80 -6.61
CA GLU A 134 17.88 -2.73 -7.55
C GLU A 134 19.19 -2.04 -7.15
N HIS A 135 19.37 -1.77 -5.85
CA HIS A 135 20.60 -1.21 -5.32
C HIS A 135 21.80 -2.16 -5.44
N ASP A 136 21.62 -3.43 -5.11
CA ASP A 136 22.69 -4.44 -5.24
C ASP A 136 23.11 -4.63 -6.70
N ALA A 137 22.16 -4.56 -7.65
CA ALA A 137 22.45 -4.59 -9.08
C ALA A 137 23.24 -3.36 -9.53
N GLN A 138 22.89 -2.16 -9.04
CA GLN A 138 23.63 -0.93 -9.33
C GLN A 138 25.07 -0.97 -8.79
N LEU A 139 25.26 -1.48 -7.56
CA LEU A 139 26.60 -1.64 -6.99
C LEU A 139 27.47 -2.63 -7.79
N LYS A 140 26.88 -3.73 -8.25
CA LYS A 140 27.58 -4.71 -9.11
C LYS A 140 27.97 -4.11 -10.46
N GLY A 141 27.08 -3.31 -11.08
CA GLY A 141 27.37 -2.59 -12.32
C GLY A 141 28.54 -1.63 -12.16
N ARG A 142 28.49 -0.74 -11.15
CA ARG A 142 29.59 0.20 -10.86
C ARG A 142 30.92 -0.50 -10.61
N ARG A 143 30.93 -1.66 -9.95
CA ARG A 143 32.16 -2.43 -9.68
C ARG A 143 32.73 -3.10 -10.93
N ALA A 144 31.90 -3.42 -11.92
CA ALA A 144 32.34 -3.99 -13.20
C ALA A 144 32.95 -2.92 -14.13
N ASP A 145 32.54 -1.66 -13.99
CA ASP A 145 33.05 -0.53 -14.79
C ASP A 145 34.40 0.02 -14.31
N ILE A 146 34.87 -0.37 -13.12
CA ILE A 146 36.21 -0.02 -12.62
C ILE A 146 37.23 -0.97 -13.28
N PRO A 147 38.17 -0.48 -14.11
CA PRO A 147 39.21 -1.33 -14.69
C PRO A 147 40.02 -1.99 -13.57
N PRO A 148 40.47 -3.25 -13.72
CA PRO A 148 41.38 -3.84 -12.75
C PRO A 148 42.66 -2.99 -12.72
N GLU A 149 42.91 -2.32 -11.60
CA GLU A 149 44.12 -1.53 -11.39
C GLU A 149 45.34 -2.40 -11.70
N GLN A 150 46.15 -1.94 -12.65
CA GLN A 150 47.48 -2.46 -12.85
C GLN A 150 48.25 -2.21 -11.56
N HIS A 151 48.78 -3.30 -10.97
CA HIS A 151 49.70 -3.27 -9.84
C HIS A 151 50.76 -2.18 -10.01
N ALA A 152 50.58 -1.04 -9.33
CA ALA A 152 51.64 -0.08 -9.10
C ALA A 152 52.22 -0.40 -7.73
N ASP A 153 53.29 -1.19 -7.74
CA ASP A 153 54.14 -1.39 -6.57
C ASP A 153 54.73 -0.04 -6.13
N GLY A 154 54.41 0.34 -4.89
CA GLY A 154 55.14 1.35 -4.11
C GLY A 154 54.54 2.75 -4.11
N LEU A 155 53.82 3.11 -3.03
CA LEU A 155 53.98 4.39 -2.33
C LEU A 155 53.28 4.35 -0.94
N ASP A 156 53.79 5.15 -0.01
CA ASP A 156 53.66 5.07 1.46
C ASP A 156 52.25 5.25 2.08
N PRO A 157 51.97 4.67 3.27
CA PRO A 157 50.63 4.59 3.86
C PRO A 157 50.32 5.72 4.86
N ALA A 158 50.23 6.98 4.41
CA ALA A 158 49.99 8.10 5.34
C ALA A 158 48.89 9.10 4.98
N THR A 159 48.20 9.01 3.84
CA THR A 159 47.30 10.12 3.43
C THR A 159 45.96 9.72 2.77
N THR A 160 45.44 8.51 3.03
CA THR A 160 44.19 8.01 2.38
C THR A 160 43.04 7.74 3.36
N GLY A 161 42.97 8.46 4.48
CA GLY A 161 41.94 8.24 5.51
C GLY A 161 40.60 8.98 5.31
N SER A 162 40.54 9.97 4.42
CA SER A 162 39.42 10.93 4.37
C SER A 162 38.41 10.68 3.24
N GLU A 163 38.84 10.14 2.09
CA GLU A 163 37.95 9.98 0.92
C GLU A 163 37.16 8.66 0.97
N ASP A 164 37.74 7.63 1.59
CA ASP A 164 37.17 6.29 1.68
C ASP A 164 35.97 6.21 2.66
N THR A 165 35.88 7.15 3.60
CA THR A 165 34.73 7.27 4.53
C THR A 165 33.55 8.05 3.94
N ALA A 166 33.81 9.00 3.03
CA ALA A 166 32.76 9.73 2.31
C ALA A 166 32.08 8.85 1.26
N LEU A 167 32.86 8.07 0.49
CA LEU A 167 32.34 7.12 -0.50
C LEU A 167 31.55 5.96 0.14
N ARG A 168 31.92 5.51 1.35
CA ARG A 168 31.19 4.47 2.07
C ARG A 168 29.83 4.93 2.60
N LYS A 169 29.68 6.21 2.99
CA LYS A 169 28.41 6.74 3.51
C LYS A 169 27.34 6.90 2.42
N GLU A 170 27.77 6.99 1.16
CA GLU A 170 26.91 7.04 -0.02
C GLU A 170 26.53 5.65 -0.56
N SER A 171 27.07 4.58 0.04
CA SER A 171 26.90 3.19 -0.41
C SER A 171 25.86 2.37 0.37
N SER A 172 25.26 2.95 1.42
CA SER A 172 24.18 2.30 2.17
C SER A 172 22.81 2.71 1.63
N LEU A 173 21.99 1.75 1.23
CA LEU A 173 20.61 1.97 0.81
C LEU A 173 19.84 2.72 1.90
N LYS A 174 19.28 3.89 1.56
CA LYS A 174 18.40 4.64 2.46
C LYS A 174 17.13 3.81 2.70
N ALA A 175 16.78 3.63 3.98
CA ALA A 175 15.54 2.98 4.35
C ALA A 175 14.32 3.79 3.85
N PRO A 176 13.32 3.14 3.22
CA PRO A 176 12.18 3.85 2.64
C PRO A 176 11.40 4.67 3.68
N LYS A 177 11.07 5.92 3.34
CA LYS A 177 10.18 6.77 4.15
C LYS A 177 8.74 6.57 3.71
N VAL A 178 7.84 6.32 4.67
CA VAL A 178 6.43 5.99 4.43
C VAL A 178 5.51 7.09 4.96
N LEU A 179 4.49 7.46 4.20
CA LEU A 179 3.40 8.33 4.65
C LEU A 179 2.09 7.54 4.70
N GLU A 180 1.48 7.46 5.87
CA GLU A 180 0.06 7.14 6.02
C GLU A 180 -0.70 8.47 6.13
N ALA A 181 -1.38 8.87 5.06
CA ALA A 181 -1.94 10.22 4.97
C ALA A 181 -3.22 10.44 5.81
N LEU A 182 -3.89 9.35 6.21
CA LEU A 182 -5.20 9.34 6.87
C LEU A 182 -5.23 8.27 7.96
N ALA A 183 -4.47 8.50 9.04
CA ALA A 183 -4.05 7.48 9.97
C ALA A 183 -5.11 7.10 11.03
N ALA A 184 -6.07 7.97 11.34
CA ALA A 184 -7.03 7.77 12.42
C ALA A 184 -6.36 7.30 13.73
N SER A 185 -6.56 6.04 14.12
CA SER A 185 -5.96 5.45 15.32
C SER A 185 -4.46 5.13 15.20
N GLY A 186 -3.87 5.25 14.00
CA GLY A 186 -2.47 4.93 13.71
C GLY A 186 -2.20 3.43 13.52
N LEU A 187 -3.24 2.59 13.52
CA LEU A 187 -3.09 1.13 13.49
C LEU A 187 -2.23 0.66 12.31
N ARG A 188 -2.45 1.19 11.11
CA ARG A 188 -1.75 0.77 9.90
C ARG A 188 -0.29 1.21 9.93
N ALA A 189 0.04 2.45 10.31
CA ALA A 189 1.43 2.89 10.53
C ALA A 189 2.16 2.06 11.58
N ILE A 190 1.50 1.73 12.71
CA ILE A 190 2.08 0.88 13.74
C ILE A 190 2.38 -0.52 13.19
N ARG A 191 1.43 -1.10 12.43
CA ARG A 191 1.67 -2.39 11.78
C ARG A 191 2.82 -2.33 10.79
N TYR A 192 2.96 -1.26 10.01
CA TYR A 192 4.13 -1.07 9.13
C TYR A 192 5.43 -1.11 9.93
N ALA A 193 5.51 -0.35 11.02
CA ALA A 193 6.70 -0.30 11.88
C ALA A 193 7.08 -1.66 12.51
N LEU A 194 6.09 -2.46 12.90
CA LEU A 194 6.28 -3.75 13.61
C LEU A 194 6.41 -4.96 12.68
N GLU A 195 5.84 -4.91 11.48
CA GLU A 195 5.69 -6.06 10.59
C GLU A 195 6.55 -5.97 9.32
N VAL A 196 7.07 -4.78 8.97
CA VAL A 196 7.94 -4.60 7.81
C VAL A 196 9.36 -4.26 8.29
N ASP A 197 10.30 -5.17 8.01
CA ASP A 197 11.71 -4.97 8.27
C ASP A 197 12.33 -4.07 7.19
N GLY A 198 13.34 -3.27 7.56
CA GLY A 198 14.05 -2.40 6.62
C GLY A 198 13.32 -1.11 6.20
N ILE A 199 12.11 -0.84 6.71
CA ILE A 199 11.49 0.48 6.54
C ILE A 199 12.11 1.50 7.49
N GLY A 200 12.14 2.75 7.04
CA GLY A 200 12.60 3.88 7.83
C GLY A 200 11.47 4.47 8.67
N GLU A 201 11.34 5.79 8.60
CA GLU A 201 10.32 6.56 9.30
C GLU A 201 8.94 6.39 8.63
N VAL A 202 7.90 6.26 9.46
CA VAL A 202 6.50 6.19 9.06
C VAL A 202 5.77 7.41 9.63
N ILE A 203 5.36 8.32 8.77
CA ILE A 203 4.57 9.49 9.16
C ILE A 203 3.10 9.09 9.19
N ALA A 204 2.47 9.21 10.37
CA ALA A 204 1.04 8.96 10.57
C ALA A 204 0.30 10.29 10.67
N LEU A 205 -0.46 10.63 9.62
CA LEU A 205 -1.09 11.94 9.48
C LEU A 205 -2.61 11.86 9.69
N ASP A 206 -3.17 12.81 10.44
CA ASP A 206 -4.61 13.00 10.55
C ASP A 206 -4.93 14.48 10.79
N ASN A 207 -6.14 14.93 10.44
CA ASN A 207 -6.57 16.31 10.64
C ASN A 207 -7.38 16.51 11.94
N ASN A 208 -7.70 15.42 12.65
CA ASN A 208 -8.42 15.43 13.91
C ASN A 208 -7.45 15.27 15.08
N GLU A 209 -7.46 16.24 15.99
CA GLU A 209 -6.64 16.22 17.21
C GLU A 209 -6.94 15.00 18.09
N VAL A 210 -8.21 14.58 18.20
CA VAL A 210 -8.60 13.39 18.98
C VAL A 210 -8.00 12.11 18.39
N ALA A 211 -7.95 12.02 17.06
CA ALA A 211 -7.34 10.89 16.36
C ALA A 211 -5.82 10.86 16.61
N ILE A 212 -5.15 12.00 16.51
CA ILE A 212 -3.71 12.12 16.78
C ILE A 212 -3.35 11.78 18.23
N GLU A 213 -4.14 12.24 19.21
CA GLU A 213 -3.92 11.86 20.61
C GLU A 213 -4.14 10.36 20.84
N SER A 214 -5.09 9.74 20.14
CA SER A 214 -5.23 8.29 20.14
C SER A 214 -4.05 7.58 19.48
N CYS A 215 -3.58 8.09 18.35
CA CYS A 215 -2.44 7.58 17.61
C CYS A 215 -1.17 7.59 18.48
N LYS A 216 -0.88 8.72 19.15
CA LYS A 216 0.24 8.83 20.10
C LYS A 216 0.18 7.80 21.22
N ARG A 217 -0.99 7.62 21.85
CA ARG A 217 -1.20 6.61 22.90
C ARG A 217 -0.97 5.20 22.39
N ASN A 218 -1.49 4.89 21.20
CA ASN A 218 -1.32 3.58 20.57
C ASN A 218 0.15 3.31 20.19
N ILE A 219 0.88 4.30 19.65
CA ILE A 219 2.30 4.18 19.32
C ILE A 219 3.11 3.83 20.59
N TYR A 220 2.87 4.54 21.68
CA TYR A 220 3.54 4.28 22.96
C TYR A 220 3.21 2.88 23.50
N HIS A 221 1.95 2.46 23.39
CA HIS A 221 1.48 1.14 23.84
C HIS A 221 2.18 -0.02 23.11
N ASN A 222 2.52 0.15 21.84
CA ASN A 222 3.23 -0.87 21.03
C ASN A 222 4.76 -0.87 21.24
N GLY A 223 5.25 -0.11 22.22
CA GLY A 223 6.63 -0.16 22.68
C GLY A 223 7.63 0.63 21.82
N ILE A 224 8.91 0.35 22.08
CA ILE A 224 10.04 1.14 21.57
C ILE A 224 10.13 1.07 20.05
N LEU A 225 9.87 -0.09 19.45
CA LEU A 225 9.97 -0.26 18.00
C LEU A 225 8.99 0.67 17.26
N ALA A 226 7.71 0.69 17.65
CA ALA A 226 6.72 1.59 17.08
C ALA A 226 7.09 3.05 17.36
N SER A 227 7.46 3.38 18.60
CA SER A 227 7.83 4.75 19.00
C SER A 227 9.08 5.29 18.30
N SER A 228 9.98 4.41 17.86
CA SER A 228 11.22 4.79 17.17
C SER A 228 11.04 5.05 15.67
N LYS A 229 9.96 4.53 15.07
CA LYS A 229 9.71 4.62 13.62
C LYS A 229 8.50 5.48 13.26
N VAL A 230 7.45 5.47 14.07
CA VAL A 230 6.18 6.13 13.75
C VAL A 230 6.14 7.53 14.36
N VAL A 231 5.91 8.54 13.52
CA VAL A 231 5.79 9.94 13.94
C VAL A 231 4.39 10.46 13.61
N PRO A 232 3.56 10.80 14.61
CA PRO A 232 2.22 11.32 14.38
C PRO A 232 2.24 12.83 14.11
N HIS A 233 1.48 13.28 13.10
CA HIS A 233 1.37 14.70 12.73
C HIS A 233 -0.10 15.14 12.57
N LEU A 234 -0.43 16.30 13.13
CA LEU A 234 -1.74 16.95 12.96
C LEU A 234 -1.70 17.91 11.77
N ALA A 235 -2.24 17.51 10.62
CA ALA A 235 -2.36 18.38 9.43
C ALA A 235 -3.40 17.88 8.43
N ASP A 236 -3.81 18.74 7.49
CA ASP A 236 -4.58 18.33 6.31
C ASP A 236 -3.67 17.55 5.34
N ALA A 237 -4.12 16.36 4.94
CA ALA A 237 -3.37 15.46 4.07
C ALA A 237 -2.95 16.09 2.74
N ARG A 238 -3.82 16.89 2.10
CA ARG A 238 -3.50 17.50 0.80
C ARG A 238 -2.42 18.55 0.95
N ILE A 239 -2.57 19.44 1.94
CA ILE A 239 -1.60 20.50 2.19
C ILE A 239 -0.25 19.88 2.57
N TYR A 240 -0.26 18.91 3.50
CA TYR A 240 0.96 18.24 3.93
C TYR A 240 1.69 17.57 2.76
N MET A 241 0.97 16.86 1.89
CA MET A 241 1.59 16.23 0.71
C MET A 241 2.15 17.26 -0.29
N LEU A 242 1.47 18.40 -0.50
CA LEU A 242 1.95 19.46 -1.39
C LEU A 242 3.21 20.17 -0.87
N THR A 243 3.37 20.29 0.46
CA THR A 243 4.55 20.93 1.05
C THR A 243 5.77 20.02 1.14
N HIS A 244 5.59 18.72 0.89
CA HIS A 244 6.66 17.70 0.93
C HIS A 244 6.77 16.97 -0.42
N PRO A 245 7.09 17.68 -1.52
CA PRO A 245 7.18 17.07 -2.84
C PRO A 245 8.37 16.10 -2.92
N LYS A 246 8.16 14.94 -3.54
CA LYS A 246 9.17 13.88 -3.73
C LYS A 246 9.89 13.43 -2.45
N GLU A 247 9.25 13.54 -1.29
CA GLU A 247 9.88 13.22 -0.01
C GLU A 247 9.70 11.75 0.40
N PHE A 248 8.59 11.14 -0.01
CA PHE A 248 8.18 9.83 0.50
C PHE A 248 8.37 8.73 -0.55
N ASP A 249 9.07 7.65 -0.18
CA ASP A 249 9.21 6.47 -1.04
C ASP A 249 7.88 5.70 -1.17
N VAL A 250 7.03 5.78 -0.14
CA VAL A 250 5.73 5.12 -0.10
C VAL A 250 4.70 6.09 0.44
N VAL A 251 3.59 6.26 -0.29
CA VAL A 251 2.41 7.00 0.19
C VAL A 251 1.22 6.06 0.21
N ASP A 252 0.52 5.98 1.34
CA ASP A 252 -0.72 5.23 1.51
C ASP A 252 -1.91 6.17 1.72
N LEU A 253 -2.87 6.10 0.79
CA LEU A 253 -4.14 6.80 0.82
C LEU A 253 -5.29 5.83 1.06
N ASP A 254 -5.85 5.85 2.27
CA ASP A 254 -7.07 5.09 2.62
C ASP A 254 -8.21 5.99 3.12
N PRO A 255 -8.79 6.83 2.24
CA PRO A 255 -9.91 7.67 2.62
C PRO A 255 -11.24 6.93 2.66
N TYR A 256 -12.14 7.51 3.44
CA TYR A 256 -13.55 7.21 3.31
C TYR A 256 -14.13 7.77 2.03
N GLY A 257 -14.76 6.88 1.26
CA GLY A 257 -15.29 7.17 -0.04
C GLY A 257 -14.19 7.26 -1.09
N SER A 258 -13.99 8.47 -1.61
CA SER A 258 -13.18 8.69 -2.82
C SER A 258 -11.78 9.23 -2.48
N PRO A 259 -10.72 8.65 -3.06
CA PRO A 259 -9.38 9.23 -2.99
C PRO A 259 -9.17 10.40 -3.95
N ALA A 260 -10.16 10.73 -4.79
CA ALA A 260 -9.98 11.74 -5.82
C ALA A 260 -9.52 13.10 -5.28
N ALA A 261 -9.91 13.53 -4.08
CA ALA A 261 -9.46 14.80 -3.54
C ALA A 261 -7.96 14.85 -3.18
N PHE A 262 -7.32 13.69 -3.02
CA PHE A 262 -5.95 13.56 -2.49
C PHE A 262 -4.92 13.14 -3.53
N LEU A 263 -5.35 12.52 -4.63
CA LEU A 263 -4.42 11.89 -5.58
C LEU A 263 -3.46 12.88 -6.25
N ASP A 264 -3.89 14.12 -6.50
CA ASP A 264 -2.99 15.10 -7.11
C ASP A 264 -1.79 15.41 -6.20
N SER A 265 -2.08 15.78 -4.94
CA SER A 265 -1.05 16.01 -3.93
C SER A 265 -0.20 14.76 -3.66
N ALA A 266 -0.81 13.58 -3.66
CA ALA A 266 -0.09 12.33 -3.40
C ALA A 266 0.90 11.97 -4.51
N VAL A 267 0.54 12.15 -5.77
CA VAL A 267 1.45 11.89 -6.90
C VAL A 267 2.67 12.80 -6.83
N GLN A 268 2.49 14.07 -6.46
CA GLN A 268 3.60 15.03 -6.31
C GLN A 268 4.48 14.73 -5.09
N CYS A 269 3.90 14.13 -4.05
CA CYS A 269 4.56 13.81 -2.79
C CYS A 269 5.44 12.54 -2.87
N VAL A 270 5.08 11.59 -3.73
CA VAL A 270 5.85 10.34 -3.94
C VAL A 270 7.17 10.64 -4.65
N ALA A 271 8.26 10.12 -4.09
CA ALA A 271 9.60 10.19 -4.66
C ALA A 271 9.71 9.37 -5.95
N ASP A 272 10.68 9.72 -6.80
CA ASP A 272 10.91 9.00 -8.05
C ASP A 272 11.26 7.52 -7.76
N GLY A 273 10.61 6.59 -8.47
CA GLY A 273 10.74 5.16 -8.20
C GLY A 273 9.94 4.68 -6.98
N GLY A 274 9.20 5.55 -6.31
CA GLY A 274 8.34 5.25 -5.17
C GLY A 274 7.05 4.54 -5.55
N ILE A 275 6.28 4.17 -4.53
CA ILE A 275 4.97 3.53 -4.68
C ILE A 275 3.84 4.35 -4.06
N LEU A 276 2.75 4.50 -4.82
CA LEU A 276 1.48 5.02 -4.32
C LEU A 276 0.53 3.85 -4.09
N MET A 277 0.17 3.65 -2.83
CA MET A 277 -0.88 2.72 -2.40
C MET A 277 -2.17 3.51 -2.18
N CYS A 278 -3.26 3.07 -2.79
CA CYS A 278 -4.52 3.81 -2.70
C CYS A 278 -5.73 2.88 -2.62
N SER A 279 -6.66 3.25 -1.75
CA SER A 279 -7.95 2.61 -1.55
C SER A 279 -9.09 3.54 -1.97
N ALA A 280 -10.13 2.96 -2.58
CA ALA A 280 -11.39 3.64 -2.86
C ALA A 280 -12.53 2.79 -2.31
N THR A 281 -13.33 3.38 -1.42
CA THR A 281 -14.46 2.70 -0.77
C THR A 281 -15.82 3.18 -1.31
N ASP A 282 -15.84 4.16 -2.23
CA ASP A 282 -17.06 4.62 -2.91
C ASP A 282 -17.46 3.75 -4.10
N MET A 283 -17.45 2.41 -3.91
CA MET A 283 -17.87 1.44 -4.91
C MET A 283 -19.31 1.63 -5.39
N ALA A 284 -20.18 2.28 -4.60
CA ALA A 284 -21.51 2.67 -5.07
C ALA A 284 -21.45 3.62 -6.28
N VAL A 285 -20.46 4.52 -6.33
CA VAL A 285 -20.21 5.44 -7.45
C VAL A 285 -19.51 4.70 -8.58
N LEU A 286 -18.37 4.07 -8.28
CA LEU A 286 -17.52 3.40 -9.27
C LEU A 286 -18.21 2.20 -9.96
N ALA A 287 -19.11 1.51 -9.27
CA ALA A 287 -19.86 0.37 -9.81
C ALA A 287 -21.17 0.77 -10.54
N GLY A 288 -21.34 2.06 -10.85
CA GLY A 288 -22.41 2.55 -11.72
C GLY A 288 -23.71 2.97 -11.03
N GLY A 289 -23.67 3.25 -9.73
CA GLY A 289 -24.82 3.78 -8.99
C GLY A 289 -25.17 5.21 -9.41
N ASN A 290 -24.17 6.10 -9.47
CA ASN A 290 -24.34 7.47 -9.95
C ASN A 290 -23.22 7.86 -10.93
N ALA A 291 -23.59 7.94 -12.20
CA ALA A 291 -22.65 8.18 -13.29
C ALA A 291 -22.09 9.61 -13.29
N GLU A 292 -22.91 10.62 -12.95
CA GLU A 292 -22.50 12.03 -12.90
C GLU A 292 -21.49 12.27 -11.78
N VAL A 293 -21.71 11.67 -10.61
CA VAL A 293 -20.77 11.75 -9.49
C VAL A 293 -19.45 11.03 -9.82
N CYS A 294 -19.52 9.91 -10.53
CA CYS A 294 -18.32 9.21 -10.98
C CYS A 294 -17.53 10.06 -11.98
N PHE A 295 -18.20 10.70 -12.93
CA PHE A 295 -17.55 11.61 -13.87
C PHE A 295 -16.92 12.81 -13.15
N SER A 296 -17.63 13.43 -12.20
CA SER A 296 -17.11 14.56 -11.43
C SER A 296 -15.88 14.22 -10.58
N LYS A 297 -15.84 13.02 -9.96
CA LYS A 297 -14.72 12.60 -9.11
C LYS A 297 -13.56 12.01 -9.90
N TYR A 298 -13.87 11.20 -10.91
CA TYR A 298 -12.90 10.33 -11.58
C TYR A 298 -12.67 10.67 -13.05
N GLY A 299 -13.38 11.65 -13.60
CA GLY A 299 -13.30 12.00 -15.03
C GLY A 299 -13.80 10.91 -15.97
N SER A 300 -14.52 9.90 -15.46
CA SER A 300 -14.90 8.70 -16.20
C SER A 300 -16.34 8.28 -15.94
N TYR A 301 -16.99 7.69 -16.95
CA TYR A 301 -18.33 7.12 -16.81
C TYR A 301 -18.25 5.64 -16.40
N PRO A 302 -18.97 5.23 -15.35
CA PRO A 302 -18.93 3.85 -14.86
C PRO A 302 -19.84 2.95 -15.70
N VAL A 303 -19.45 1.68 -15.83
CA VAL A 303 -20.24 0.68 -16.55
C VAL A 303 -21.05 -0.16 -15.56
N ARG A 304 -22.35 -0.31 -15.83
CA ARG A 304 -23.23 -1.22 -15.10
C ARG A 304 -23.20 -2.59 -15.78
N GLY A 305 -22.55 -3.56 -15.14
CA GLY A 305 -22.43 -4.91 -15.67
C GLY A 305 -21.88 -5.90 -14.64
N LYS A 306 -21.72 -7.17 -15.04
CA LYS A 306 -21.14 -8.21 -14.18
C LYS A 306 -19.66 -7.91 -13.82
N TYR A 307 -18.95 -7.23 -14.72
CA TYR A 307 -17.54 -6.84 -14.59
C TYR A 307 -17.35 -5.42 -13.99
N ARG A 308 -18.36 -4.89 -13.29
CA ARG A 308 -18.33 -3.52 -12.73
C ARG A 308 -17.17 -3.28 -11.75
N HIS A 309 -16.75 -4.32 -11.01
CA HIS A 309 -15.65 -4.21 -10.05
C HIS A 309 -14.29 -4.07 -10.75
N GLU A 310 -14.07 -4.78 -11.85
CA GLU A 310 -12.90 -4.60 -12.70
C GLU A 310 -12.91 -3.23 -13.37
N MET A 311 -14.07 -2.79 -13.88
CA MET A 311 -14.22 -1.46 -14.47
C MET A 311 -13.93 -0.34 -13.46
N ALA A 312 -14.36 -0.49 -12.20
CA ALA A 312 -14.05 0.43 -11.12
C ALA A 312 -12.53 0.60 -10.93
N LEU A 313 -11.78 -0.51 -10.95
CA LEU A 313 -10.32 -0.49 -10.87
C LEU A 313 -9.70 0.25 -12.06
N ARG A 314 -10.17 -0.03 -13.29
CA ARG A 314 -9.70 0.66 -14.51
C ARG A 314 -9.95 2.16 -14.45
N ILE A 315 -11.11 2.58 -13.97
CA ILE A 315 -11.46 3.99 -13.80
C ILE A 315 -10.51 4.65 -12.79
N LEU A 316 -10.27 4.00 -11.65
CA LEU A 316 -9.38 4.53 -10.62
C LEU A 316 -7.94 4.68 -11.15
N LEU A 317 -7.43 3.66 -11.85
CA LEU A 317 -6.11 3.68 -12.48
C LEU A 317 -5.99 4.78 -13.54
N ALA A 318 -6.95 4.88 -14.46
CA ALA A 318 -6.98 5.94 -15.46
C ALA A 318 -7.02 7.33 -14.81
N CYS A 319 -7.73 7.46 -13.69
CA CYS A 319 -7.81 8.71 -12.97
C CYS A 319 -6.49 9.12 -12.29
N MET A 320 -5.65 8.16 -11.93
CA MET A 320 -4.30 8.40 -11.41
C MET A 320 -3.31 8.76 -12.52
N GLU A 321 -3.47 8.20 -13.71
CA GLU A 321 -2.61 8.45 -14.86
C GLU A 321 -2.86 9.82 -15.51
N VAL A 322 -4.12 10.19 -15.71
CA VAL A 322 -4.49 11.43 -16.44
C VAL A 322 -4.27 12.70 -15.63
N ARG A 323 -4.39 12.65 -14.30
CA ARG A 323 -4.28 13.84 -13.46
C ARG A 323 -2.89 14.51 -13.44
N PRO A 324 -1.77 13.78 -13.30
CA PRO A 324 -0.45 14.41 -13.39
C PRO A 324 -0.20 15.09 -14.75
N GLU A 325 -0.79 14.60 -15.85
CA GLU A 325 -0.64 15.23 -17.17
C GLU A 325 -1.39 16.58 -17.28
N SER A 326 -2.57 16.70 -16.67
CA SER A 326 -3.36 17.94 -16.71
C SER A 326 -2.70 19.13 -16.01
N LEU A 327 -1.86 18.86 -15.01
CA LEU A 327 -1.08 19.86 -14.27
C LEU A 327 0.18 20.27 -15.02
N PHE A 328 0.84 19.31 -15.69
CA PHE A 328 1.93 19.59 -16.62
C PHE A 328 1.50 20.53 -17.75
N TYR A 329 0.30 20.33 -18.29
CA TYR A 329 -0.25 21.20 -19.34
C TYR A 329 -0.66 22.59 -18.82
N SER A 330 -1.14 22.71 -17.57
CA SER A 330 -1.55 23.99 -16.99
C SER A 330 -0.37 24.86 -16.54
N HIS A 331 0.73 24.27 -16.06
CA HIS A 331 1.95 25.01 -15.72
C HIS A 331 2.74 25.46 -16.96
N ASN A 332 2.75 24.69 -18.05
CA ASN A 332 3.44 25.06 -19.30
C ASN A 332 2.75 26.14 -20.14
N HIS A 333 1.61 26.69 -19.70
CA HIS A 333 0.96 27.82 -20.38
C HIS A 333 1.27 29.20 -19.77
N TYR A 334 2.01 29.25 -18.66
CA TYR A 334 2.43 30.52 -18.05
C TYR A 334 3.94 30.81 -18.15
N ASP A 335 4.76 29.83 -18.51
CA ASP A 335 6.19 30.03 -18.71
C ASP A 335 6.57 29.82 -20.19
N ASP A 336 7.12 30.88 -20.78
CA ASP A 336 7.83 31.03 -22.06
C ASP A 336 7.77 29.84 -23.07
N PRO A 337 7.17 30.01 -24.27
CA PRO A 337 7.11 28.97 -25.30
C PRO A 337 8.47 28.58 -25.92
N SER A 338 9.59 29.15 -25.45
CA SER A 338 10.93 28.85 -25.95
C SER A 338 11.71 27.81 -25.15
N ILE A 339 11.19 27.31 -24.02
CA ILE A 339 11.87 26.29 -23.23
C ILE A 339 11.29 24.90 -23.52
N HIS A 340 11.96 24.18 -24.43
CA HIS A 340 11.77 22.74 -24.60
C HIS A 340 12.32 22.01 -23.37
N PHE A 341 11.49 21.83 -22.33
CA PHE A 341 11.78 20.82 -21.31
C PHE A 341 11.52 19.44 -21.90
N PRO A 342 12.43 18.47 -21.71
CA PRO A 342 12.19 17.11 -22.18
C PRO A 342 10.92 16.58 -21.52
N CYS A 343 10.04 16.01 -22.33
CA CYS A 343 8.90 15.22 -21.90
C CYS A 343 9.41 14.22 -20.85
N PHE A 344 9.15 14.46 -19.57
CA PHE A 344 9.44 13.50 -18.52
C PHE A 344 8.32 12.49 -18.53
N PRO A 345 8.55 11.25 -18.99
CA PRO A 345 7.55 10.23 -18.81
C PRO A 345 7.43 9.98 -17.30
N CYS A 346 6.19 9.98 -16.79
CA CYS A 346 5.83 9.43 -15.49
C CYS A 346 6.02 7.90 -15.48
N SER A 347 7.11 7.39 -16.08
CA SER A 347 7.40 5.98 -16.30
C SER A 347 8.06 5.29 -15.10
N HIS A 348 8.22 6.01 -13.98
CA HIS A 348 8.96 5.49 -12.81
C HIS A 348 8.09 5.38 -11.55
N MET A 349 6.81 5.77 -11.57
CA MET A 349 5.93 5.54 -10.42
C MET A 349 5.28 4.16 -10.53
N ARG A 350 5.48 3.31 -9.53
CA ARG A 350 4.80 2.02 -9.45
C ARG A 350 3.55 2.21 -8.61
N SER A 351 2.36 2.04 -9.20
CA SER A 351 1.10 2.11 -8.44
C SER A 351 0.70 0.71 -7.96
N ALA A 352 0.28 0.62 -6.70
CA ALA A 352 -0.38 -0.55 -6.16
C ALA A 352 -1.79 -0.13 -5.72
N THR A 353 -2.82 -0.69 -6.35
CA THR A 353 -4.20 -0.26 -6.14
C THR A 353 -5.01 -1.41 -5.56
N SER A 354 -5.73 -1.14 -4.46
CA SER A 354 -6.70 -2.07 -3.89
C SER A 354 -8.08 -1.39 -3.90
N ALA A 355 -9.07 -1.99 -4.54
CA ALA A 355 -10.47 -1.63 -4.33
C ALA A 355 -11.08 -2.65 -3.35
N ILE A 356 -11.65 -2.17 -2.24
CA ILE A 356 -12.39 -3.00 -1.28
C ILE A 356 -13.87 -2.93 -1.62
#